data_AF-A0A1G8MGL7-F1
#
_entry.id   AF-A0A1G8MGL7-F1
#
_cell.length_a   1.000
_cell.length_b   1.000
_cell.length_c   1.000
_cell.angle_alpha   90.00
_cell.angle_beta   90.00
_cell.angle_gamma   90.00
#
_symmetry.space_group_name_H-M   'P 1'
#
loop_
_entity.id
_entity.type
_entity.pdbx_description
1 polymer ?
#
loop_
_entity_poly.entity_id
_entity_poly.type
_entity_poly.pdbx_seq_one_letter_code
_entity_poly.pdbx_strand_id
1 'polypeptide(L)'
;MRQPDSTSGVRRRCAQGLLALFASLLPLAGLQAELRNLADDDLGSVVGQSGLSLSISATLQRNTANTRCPGGCGARLAIQPAGSGNNFLILDNISGTFSFDETTLDVVTISSGFGGDGAAFNRQVLRIGLKDVNFNNVSLTLAGANKASGSATGLSQTDLISARVDGVLHVQGNLNLFQVPAR
;
A
#
# COMPACT_ATOMS: atom_id res chain seq x y z
N MET A 1 28.27 -76.99 3.20
CA MET A 1 29.53 -77.14 2.45
C MET A 1 29.20 -77.40 0.98
N ARG A 2 29.95 -76.75 0.08
CA ARG A 2 30.10 -76.96 -1.38
C ARG A 2 29.02 -76.44 -2.36
N GLN A 3 29.40 -75.33 -2.99
CA GLN A 3 29.31 -75.09 -4.45
C GLN A 3 30.24 -76.08 -5.21
N PRO A 4 30.01 -76.31 -6.53
CA PRO A 4 30.78 -75.64 -7.61
C PRO A 4 29.90 -75.19 -8.82
N ASP A 5 30.15 -74.08 -9.52
CA ASP A 5 31.09 -73.82 -10.67
C ASP A 5 30.83 -74.70 -11.92
N SER A 6 30.88 -74.27 -13.19
CA SER A 6 31.30 -73.04 -13.90
C SER A 6 31.11 -73.22 -15.43
N THR A 7 31.38 -72.17 -16.22
CA THR A 7 31.71 -72.08 -17.68
C THR A 7 30.56 -71.89 -18.68
N SER A 8 30.68 -71.09 -19.77
CA SER A 8 31.60 -70.03 -20.19
C SER A 8 30.97 -69.29 -21.39
N GLY A 9 31.27 -68.02 -21.62
CA GLY A 9 31.87 -67.65 -22.91
C GLY A 9 31.73 -66.17 -23.25
N VAL A 10 32.83 -65.44 -23.03
CA VAL A 10 33.09 -64.04 -23.35
C VAL A 10 33.43 -63.88 -24.84
N ARG A 11 32.91 -62.83 -25.51
CA ARG A 11 33.66 -62.15 -26.58
C ARG A 11 33.55 -60.63 -26.46
N ARG A 12 34.74 -60.03 -26.30
CA ARG A 12 35.09 -58.60 -26.29
C ARG A 12 34.82 -57.92 -27.64
N ARG A 13 34.40 -56.65 -27.61
CA ARG A 13 35.00 -55.50 -28.35
C ARG A 13 34.73 -54.23 -27.54
N CYS A 14 35.72 -53.71 -26.82
CA CYS A 14 36.64 -52.66 -27.25
C CYS A 14 35.94 -51.38 -27.76
N ALA A 15 36.01 -50.36 -26.90
CA ALA A 15 36.38 -48.97 -27.19
C ALA A 15 35.78 -48.31 -28.44
N GLN A 16 34.95 -47.28 -28.23
CA GLN A 16 35.06 -45.94 -28.84
C GLN A 16 33.73 -45.18 -28.67
N GLY A 17 33.80 -43.90 -28.33
CA GLY A 17 32.66 -42.98 -28.49
C GLY A 17 32.09 -42.34 -27.23
N LEU A 18 32.89 -42.19 -26.17
CA LEU A 18 32.64 -41.22 -25.10
C LEU A 18 32.93 -39.80 -25.63
N LEU A 19 32.07 -39.21 -26.49
CA LEU A 19 32.15 -37.80 -26.92
C LEU A 19 31.04 -37.49 -27.94
N ALA A 20 29.83 -37.11 -27.50
CA ALA A 20 28.87 -36.30 -28.30
C ALA A 20 27.52 -36.05 -27.57
N LEU A 21 27.50 -35.74 -26.26
CA LEU A 21 26.24 -35.38 -25.58
C LEU A 21 26.36 -34.24 -24.57
N PHE A 22 27.36 -33.37 -24.73
CA PHE A 22 27.62 -32.23 -23.84
C PHE A 22 27.85 -30.91 -24.63
N ALA A 23 27.07 -30.68 -25.68
CA ALA A 23 27.17 -29.49 -26.53
C ALA A 23 25.82 -28.72 -26.64
N SER A 24 25.16 -28.52 -25.51
CA SER A 24 24.01 -27.60 -25.40
C SER A 24 24.02 -26.84 -24.06
N LEU A 25 25.16 -26.22 -23.75
CA LEU A 25 25.24 -25.11 -22.81
C LEU A 25 24.80 -23.83 -23.54
N LEU A 26 23.50 -23.52 -23.44
CA LEU A 26 22.99 -22.18 -23.73
C LEU A 26 23.55 -21.19 -22.69
N PRO A 27 24.05 -20.01 -23.08
CA PRO A 27 24.39 -18.98 -22.12
C PRO A 27 23.10 -18.40 -21.53
N LEU A 28 22.90 -18.54 -20.22
CA LEU A 28 21.99 -17.67 -19.48
C LEU A 28 22.59 -16.25 -19.55
N ALA A 29 22.17 -15.47 -20.54
CA ALA A 29 22.31 -14.03 -20.47
C ALA A 29 21.54 -13.57 -19.23
N GLY A 30 22.26 -13.00 -18.28
CA GLY A 30 21.69 -12.50 -17.04
C GLY A 30 20.57 -11.50 -17.33
N LEU A 31 19.36 -11.81 -16.87
CA LEU A 31 18.38 -10.78 -16.54
C LEU A 31 18.95 -10.01 -15.34
N GLN A 32 19.79 -9.02 -15.62
CA GLN A 32 20.03 -7.94 -14.68
C GLN A 32 18.78 -7.07 -14.73
N ALA A 33 17.84 -7.32 -13.82
CA ALA A 33 16.83 -6.33 -13.48
C ALA A 33 17.56 -5.20 -12.74
N GLU A 34 18.19 -4.31 -13.51
CA GLU A 34 18.84 -3.13 -12.99
C GLU A 34 17.73 -2.15 -12.62
N LEU A 35 17.54 -1.93 -11.31
CA LEU A 35 16.72 -0.84 -10.80
C LEU A 35 17.37 0.46 -11.28
N ARG A 36 16.90 0.98 -12.41
CA ARG A 36 17.32 2.27 -12.92
C ARG A 36 16.87 3.32 -11.91
N ASN A 37 17.83 3.92 -11.20
CA ASN A 37 17.57 5.12 -10.40
C ASN A 37 17.02 6.20 -11.34
N LEU A 38 15.80 6.65 -11.06
CA LEU A 38 15.23 7.81 -11.75
C LEU A 38 15.94 9.06 -11.23
N ALA A 39 16.45 9.88 -12.15
CA ALA A 39 17.00 11.18 -11.80
C ALA A 39 15.88 12.10 -11.30
N ASP A 40 16.19 13.02 -10.38
CA ASP A 40 15.23 13.98 -9.81
C ASP A 40 14.54 14.83 -10.88
N ASP A 41 15.19 15.09 -12.03
CA ASP A 41 14.58 15.79 -13.17
C ASP A 41 13.47 14.98 -13.86
N ASP A 42 13.61 13.65 -13.93
CA ASP A 42 12.56 12.77 -14.46
C ASP A 42 11.36 12.74 -13.50
N LEU A 43 11.62 12.72 -12.19
CA LEU A 43 10.59 12.83 -11.14
C LEU A 43 9.92 14.22 -11.13
N GLY A 44 10.67 15.29 -11.42
CA GLY A 44 10.14 16.66 -11.52
C GLY A 44 9.07 16.83 -12.60
N SER A 45 9.18 16.08 -13.71
CA SER A 45 8.14 16.08 -14.76
C SER A 45 6.82 15.42 -14.32
N VAL A 46 6.88 14.49 -13.36
CA VAL A 46 5.71 13.78 -12.83
C VAL A 46 5.10 14.52 -11.63
N VAL A 47 5.91 15.27 -10.87
CA VAL A 47 5.49 16.02 -9.67
C VAL A 47 4.84 17.38 -9.98
N GLY A 48 4.82 17.81 -11.26
CA GLY A 48 4.24 19.09 -11.69
C GLY A 48 2.94 19.04 -12.51
N GLN A 49 2.44 17.86 -12.91
CA GLN A 49 1.38 17.73 -13.92
C GLN A 49 -0.03 17.47 -13.35
N SER A 50 -0.18 17.28 -12.05
CA SER A 50 -1.50 17.06 -11.46
C SER A 50 -1.51 17.56 -10.03
N GLY A 51 -1.82 18.84 -9.87
CA GLY A 51 -2.39 19.30 -8.61
C GLY A 51 -3.54 18.36 -8.26
N LEU A 52 -3.41 17.61 -7.18
CA LEU A 52 -4.44 16.71 -6.67
C LEU A 52 -5.61 17.57 -6.18
N SER A 53 -6.53 17.90 -7.08
CA SER A 53 -7.83 18.48 -6.74
C SER A 53 -8.76 17.34 -6.34
N LEU A 54 -8.79 17.03 -5.05
CA LEU A 54 -9.71 16.06 -4.47
C LEU A 54 -10.98 16.81 -4.02
N SER A 55 -11.90 17.05 -4.96
CA SER A 55 -13.28 17.38 -4.60
C SER A 55 -14.07 16.09 -4.50
N ILE A 56 -14.25 15.59 -3.27
CA ILE A 56 -14.99 14.35 -3.01
C ILE A 56 -16.32 14.73 -2.38
N SER A 57 -17.40 14.70 -3.17
CA SER A 57 -18.77 14.65 -2.64
C SER A 57 -19.16 13.18 -2.42
N ALA A 58 -18.72 12.59 -1.30
CA ALA A 58 -19.09 11.23 -0.94
C ALA A 58 -20.36 11.25 -0.07
N THR A 59 -21.47 10.73 -0.60
CA THR A 59 -22.65 10.41 0.24
C THR A 59 -22.46 9.02 0.82
N LEU A 60 -22.03 8.95 2.08
CA LEU A 60 -21.86 7.69 2.80
C LEU A 60 -23.20 7.23 3.37
N GLN A 61 -23.94 6.42 2.62
CA GLN A 61 -25.17 5.80 3.10
C GLN A 61 -24.85 4.53 3.91
N ARG A 62 -25.51 4.35 5.05
CA ARG A 62 -25.41 3.12 5.85
C ARG A 62 -25.96 1.97 5.02
N ASN A 63 -25.09 1.03 4.65
CA ASN A 63 -25.49 -0.25 4.09
C ASN A 63 -25.07 -1.36 5.05
N THR A 64 -26.06 -1.91 5.78
CA THR A 64 -25.83 -2.99 6.76
C THR A 64 -25.26 -4.25 6.12
N ALA A 65 -25.46 -4.46 4.82
CA ALA A 65 -24.86 -5.57 4.08
C ALA A 65 -23.35 -5.37 3.83
N ASN A 66 -22.78 -4.20 4.08
CA ASN A 66 -21.35 -3.94 3.88
C ASN A 66 -20.57 -3.71 5.18
N THR A 67 -21.23 -3.81 6.33
CA THR A 67 -20.65 -3.58 7.66
C THR A 67 -20.40 -4.88 8.41
N ARG A 68 -19.38 -4.91 9.28
CA ARG A 68 -18.98 -6.10 10.04
C ARG A 68 -19.87 -6.45 11.25
N CYS A 69 -20.75 -5.57 11.70
CA CYS A 69 -21.55 -5.79 12.92
C CYS A 69 -23.07 -5.78 12.67
N PRO A 70 -23.86 -6.55 13.46
CA PRO A 70 -25.32 -6.59 13.34
C PRO A 70 -25.95 -5.22 13.56
N GLY A 71 -26.85 -4.78 12.67
CA GLY A 71 -27.49 -3.45 12.72
C GLY A 71 -26.67 -2.29 12.12
N GLY A 72 -25.42 -2.56 11.73
CA GLY A 72 -24.52 -1.61 11.07
C GLY A 72 -23.74 -0.72 12.04
N CYS A 73 -22.42 -0.67 11.87
CA CYS A 73 -21.48 0.06 12.75
C CYS A 73 -21.17 1.46 12.23
N GLY A 74 -21.45 1.72 10.96
CA GLY A 74 -20.97 2.91 10.26
C GLY A 74 -20.88 2.64 8.76
N ALA A 75 -20.28 3.57 8.02
CA ALA A 75 -19.91 3.36 6.64
C ALA A 75 -18.57 2.63 6.54
N ARG A 76 -18.35 2.01 5.38
CA ARG A 76 -17.11 1.32 5.03
C ARG A 76 -16.67 1.78 3.64
N LEU A 77 -15.42 2.19 3.53
CA LEU A 77 -14.74 2.48 2.26
C LEU A 77 -13.63 1.47 2.05
N ALA A 78 -13.60 0.85 0.87
CA ALA A 78 -12.54 -0.08 0.47
C ALA A 78 -11.79 0.49 -0.72
N ILE A 79 -10.47 0.58 -0.59
CA ILE A 79 -9.56 1.02 -1.64
C ILE A 79 -8.68 -0.17 -2.00
N GLN A 80 -8.63 -0.50 -3.29
CA GLN A 80 -7.75 -1.54 -3.81
C GLN A 80 -6.59 -0.85 -4.56
N PRO A 81 -5.38 -0.80 -3.96
CA PRO A 81 -4.23 -0.28 -4.67
C PRO A 81 -3.96 -1.09 -5.96
N ALA A 82 -3.49 -0.43 -7.01
CA ALA A 82 -3.15 -1.14 -8.25
C ALA A 82 -2.08 -2.21 -7.98
N GLY A 83 -2.28 -3.41 -8.51
CA GLY A 83 -1.36 -4.55 -8.31
C GLY A 83 -1.45 -5.23 -6.94
N SER A 84 -2.35 -4.81 -6.03
CA SER A 84 -2.47 -5.41 -4.69
C SER A 84 -3.17 -6.78 -4.67
N GLY A 85 -3.62 -7.28 -5.83
CA GLY A 85 -4.45 -8.48 -5.90
C GLY A 85 -5.74 -8.30 -5.09
N ASN A 86 -6.11 -9.26 -4.26
CA ASN A 86 -7.32 -9.17 -3.43
C ASN A 86 -7.11 -8.42 -2.10
N ASN A 87 -6.07 -7.59 -1.99
CA ASN A 87 -5.78 -6.84 -0.76
C ASN A 87 -6.32 -5.41 -0.85
N PHE A 88 -7.07 -5.03 0.18
CA PHE A 88 -7.74 -3.75 0.29
C PHE A 88 -7.23 -3.00 1.51
N LEU A 89 -7.04 -1.69 1.36
CA LEU A 89 -7.01 -0.75 2.47
C LEU A 89 -8.44 -0.33 2.77
N ILE A 90 -8.86 -0.50 4.01
CA ILE A 90 -10.23 -0.28 4.46
C ILE A 90 -10.26 0.88 5.45
N LEU A 91 -11.15 1.83 5.23
CA LEU A 91 -11.65 2.71 6.28
C LEU A 91 -13.02 2.18 6.72
N ASP A 92 -13.07 1.57 7.89
CA ASP A 92 -14.22 0.88 8.44
C ASP A 92 -14.81 1.65 9.62
N ASN A 93 -16.03 1.27 10.02
CA ASN A 93 -16.69 1.78 11.21
C ASN A 93 -16.84 3.32 11.24
N ILE A 94 -16.88 3.95 10.05
CA ILE A 94 -16.98 5.40 9.92
C ILE A 94 -18.36 5.84 10.41
N SER A 95 -18.41 6.53 11.53
CA SER A 95 -19.66 7.00 12.14
C SER A 95 -19.46 8.33 12.86
N GLY A 96 -20.57 8.95 13.26
CA GLY A 96 -20.60 10.29 13.82
C GLY A 96 -20.91 11.36 12.78
N THR A 97 -20.75 12.62 13.18
CA THR A 97 -20.91 13.78 12.30
C THR A 97 -19.57 14.43 12.07
N PHE A 98 -19.26 14.69 10.80
CA PHE A 98 -18.10 15.43 10.35
C PHE A 98 -18.61 16.70 9.69
N SER A 99 -18.21 17.86 10.18
CA SER A 99 -18.58 19.16 9.62
C SER A 99 -17.30 19.96 9.40
N PHE A 100 -17.19 20.53 8.22
CA PHE A 100 -16.05 21.32 7.79
C PHE A 100 -16.60 22.64 7.28
N ASP A 101 -16.31 23.72 7.98
CA ASP A 101 -16.58 25.07 7.53
C ASP A 101 -15.25 25.74 7.19
N GLU A 102 -15.11 26.11 5.92
CA GLU A 102 -13.91 26.68 5.31
C GLU A 102 -12.60 25.87 5.54
N THR A 103 -12.51 24.69 4.94
CA THR A 103 -11.24 23.93 4.84
C THR A 103 -10.49 24.30 3.56
N THR A 104 -9.19 24.55 3.65
CA THR A 104 -8.32 24.82 2.49
C THR A 104 -7.25 23.75 2.33
N LEU A 105 -6.88 23.47 1.09
CA LEU A 105 -5.72 22.64 0.74
C LEU A 105 -4.76 23.52 -0.06
N ASP A 106 -3.52 23.62 0.41
CA ASP A 106 -2.51 24.48 -0.18
C ASP A 106 -1.13 23.81 -0.16
N VAL A 107 -0.29 24.13 -1.14
CA VAL A 107 1.11 23.69 -1.16
C VAL A 107 1.96 24.89 -0.83
N VAL A 108 2.54 24.88 0.37
CA VAL A 108 3.36 26.00 0.85
C VAL A 108 4.80 25.61 1.05
N THR A 109 5.71 26.55 0.79
CA THR A 109 7.13 26.38 1.13
C THR A 109 7.34 26.75 2.59
N ILE A 110 7.81 25.81 3.38
CA ILE A 110 8.30 26.07 4.74
C ILE A 110 9.81 26.28 4.64
N SER A 111 10.24 27.54 4.77
CA SER A 111 11.65 27.98 4.70
C SER A 111 12.17 28.63 5.99
N SER A 112 11.33 28.72 7.02
CA SER A 112 11.68 29.29 8.33
C SER A 112 10.71 28.79 9.42
N GLY A 113 10.97 29.13 10.69
CA GLY A 113 10.16 28.69 11.83
C GLY A 113 10.64 27.37 12.46
N PHE A 114 9.82 26.80 13.35
CA PHE A 114 10.10 25.53 14.04
C PHE A 114 11.45 25.51 14.78
N GLY A 115 11.80 26.59 15.49
CA GLY A 115 13.08 26.68 16.20
C GLY A 115 14.32 26.78 15.29
N GLY A 116 14.14 27.03 13.98
CA GLY A 116 15.22 27.06 12.99
C GLY A 116 15.15 25.89 12.00
N ASP A 117 14.44 24.82 12.34
CA ASP A 117 14.34 23.60 11.50
C ASP A 117 13.68 23.89 10.15
N GLY A 118 12.78 24.88 10.07
CA GLY A 118 12.16 25.28 8.81
C GLY A 118 13.19 25.75 7.77
N ALA A 119 14.29 26.38 8.20
CA ALA A 119 15.36 26.82 7.30
C ALA A 119 16.20 25.64 6.81
N ALA A 120 16.41 24.63 7.65
CA ALA A 120 17.08 23.40 7.24
C ALA A 120 16.21 22.54 6.31
N PHE A 121 14.89 22.55 6.50
CA PHE A 121 13.94 21.81 5.68
C PHE A 121 13.73 22.45 4.30
N ASN A 122 13.43 23.76 4.24
CA ASN A 122 13.28 24.59 3.03
C ASN A 122 12.60 23.90 1.83
N ARG A 123 11.40 23.36 2.05
CA ARG A 123 10.71 22.49 1.08
C ARG A 123 9.20 22.73 1.08
N GLN A 124 8.55 22.23 0.03
CA GLN A 124 7.09 22.25 -0.11
C GLN A 124 6.44 21.26 0.86
N VAL A 125 5.31 21.69 1.41
CA VAL A 125 4.48 20.96 2.37
C VAL A 125 3.04 21.12 1.97
N LEU A 126 2.29 20.01 2.02
CA LEU A 126 0.84 20.07 1.89
C LEU A 126 0.27 20.60 3.20
N ARG A 127 -0.34 21.78 3.15
CA ARG A 127 -1.02 22.40 4.27
C ARG A 127 -2.53 22.25 4.11
N ILE A 128 -3.15 21.74 5.16
CA ILE A 128 -4.60 21.68 5.31
C ILE A 128 -5.00 22.75 6.31
N GLY A 129 -5.62 23.82 5.84
CA GLY A 129 -6.20 24.86 6.69
C GLY A 129 -7.55 24.41 7.21
N LEU A 130 -7.75 24.50 8.51
CA LEU A 130 -8.96 24.09 9.23
C LEU A 130 -9.49 25.33 9.96
N LYS A 131 -10.51 26.00 9.42
CA LYS A 131 -11.07 27.19 10.09
C LYS A 131 -12.05 26.83 11.17
N ASP A 132 -13.06 26.03 10.84
CA ASP A 132 -13.99 25.48 11.82
C ASP A 132 -14.38 24.05 11.44
N VAL A 133 -13.66 23.09 12.03
CA VAL A 133 -13.91 21.67 11.79
C VAL A 133 -14.44 21.02 13.05
N ASN A 134 -15.59 20.37 12.92
CA ASN A 134 -16.35 19.84 14.02
C ASN A 134 -16.58 18.34 13.83
N PHE A 135 -16.13 17.56 14.80
CA PHE A 135 -16.41 16.13 14.90
C PHE A 135 -17.32 15.87 16.08
N ASN A 136 -18.41 15.15 15.87
CA ASN A 136 -19.34 14.79 16.95
C ASN A 136 -19.54 13.28 16.99
N ASN A 137 -19.17 12.65 18.11
CA ASN A 137 -19.30 11.23 18.36
C ASN A 137 -18.75 10.36 17.21
N VAL A 138 -17.50 10.64 16.83
CA VAL A 138 -16.86 10.02 15.66
C VAL A 138 -16.15 8.72 16.03
N SER A 139 -16.27 7.73 15.14
CA SER A 139 -15.47 6.51 15.17
C SER A 139 -14.99 6.19 13.76
N LEU A 140 -13.75 5.70 13.63
CA LEU A 140 -13.19 5.18 12.38
C LEU A 140 -12.07 4.18 12.67
N THR A 141 -11.91 3.21 11.78
CA THR A 141 -10.85 2.20 11.83
C THR A 141 -10.17 2.09 10.48
N LEU A 142 -8.85 2.27 10.45
CA LEU A 142 -8.01 1.92 9.30
C LEU A 142 -7.60 0.46 9.43
N ALA A 143 -7.80 -0.33 8.37
CA ALA A 143 -7.52 -1.75 8.37
C ALA A 143 -7.02 -2.25 7.01
N GLY A 144 -6.33 -3.40 7.00
CA GLY A 144 -6.08 -4.17 5.79
C GLY A 144 -7.05 -5.35 5.69
N ALA A 145 -7.62 -5.64 4.53
CA ALA A 145 -8.54 -6.76 4.36
C ALA A 145 -8.37 -7.51 3.03
N ASN A 146 -8.76 -8.77 2.99
CA ASN A 146 -8.76 -9.59 1.77
C ASN A 146 -10.07 -9.49 0.94
N LYS A 147 -11.00 -8.63 1.35
CA LYS A 147 -12.31 -8.39 0.72
C LYS A 147 -12.75 -6.94 0.93
N ALA A 148 -13.45 -6.39 -0.07
CA ALA A 148 -14.01 -5.05 0.00
C ALA A 148 -15.21 -4.95 0.95
N SER A 149 -16.14 -5.92 0.89
CA SER A 149 -17.34 -5.91 1.73
C SER A 149 -17.08 -6.53 3.11
N GLY A 150 -17.61 -5.88 4.15
CA GLY A 150 -17.53 -6.33 5.54
C GLY A 150 -18.38 -7.57 5.87
N SER A 151 -19.27 -8.01 4.97
CA SER A 151 -20.10 -9.20 5.15
C SER A 151 -19.70 -10.38 4.25
N ALA A 152 -18.66 -10.22 3.43
CA ALA A 152 -18.25 -11.23 2.48
C ALA A 152 -17.77 -12.51 3.20
N THR A 153 -18.25 -13.67 2.73
CA THR A 153 -17.78 -14.97 3.21
C THR A 153 -16.27 -15.09 3.06
N GLY A 154 -15.57 -15.52 4.11
CA GLY A 154 -14.11 -15.64 4.12
C GLY A 154 -13.36 -14.30 4.24
N LEU A 155 -14.04 -13.23 4.71
CA LEU A 155 -13.37 -11.99 5.10
C LEU A 155 -12.32 -12.27 6.18
N SER A 156 -11.12 -11.77 5.93
CA SER A 156 -10.03 -11.64 6.88
C SER A 156 -9.58 -10.18 6.85
N GLN A 157 -9.67 -9.51 8.00
CA GLN A 157 -9.33 -8.11 8.19
C GLN A 157 -8.46 -7.95 9.44
N THR A 158 -7.40 -7.16 9.30
CA THR A 158 -6.52 -6.75 10.39
C THR A 158 -6.67 -5.25 10.60
N ASP A 159 -7.18 -4.86 11.76
CA ASP A 159 -7.31 -3.46 12.13
C ASP A 159 -5.92 -2.91 12.51
N LEU A 160 -5.52 -1.83 11.84
CA LEU A 160 -4.19 -1.22 11.98
C LEU A 160 -4.23 -0.06 12.98
N ILE A 161 -5.25 0.79 12.84
CA ILE A 161 -5.45 1.97 13.69
C ILE A 161 -6.95 2.13 13.91
N SER A 162 -7.37 2.35 15.16
CA SER A 162 -8.74 2.74 15.48
C SER A 162 -8.74 4.03 16.27
N ALA A 163 -9.62 4.95 15.90
CA ALA A 163 -9.81 6.22 16.57
C ALA A 163 -11.29 6.39 16.93
N ARG A 164 -11.53 6.85 18.15
CA ARG A 164 -12.86 7.16 18.67
C ARG A 164 -12.80 8.47 19.45
N VAL A 165 -13.77 9.34 19.19
CA VAL A 165 -14.00 10.59 19.90
C VAL A 165 -15.43 10.57 20.40
N ASP A 166 -15.59 10.52 21.72
CA ASP A 166 -16.88 10.67 22.39
C ASP A 166 -17.09 12.15 22.74
N GLY A 167 -18.19 12.74 22.29
CA GLY A 167 -18.48 14.17 22.42
C GLY A 167 -18.11 14.99 21.18
N VAL A 168 -17.95 16.30 21.37
CA VAL A 168 -17.66 17.25 20.29
C VAL A 168 -16.20 17.68 20.33
N LEU A 169 -15.50 17.52 19.22
CA LEU A 169 -14.15 18.01 18.99
C LEU A 169 -14.19 19.12 17.95
N HIS A 170 -13.82 20.33 18.39
CA HIS A 170 -13.62 21.50 17.54
C HIS A 170 -12.12 21.60 17.20
N VAL A 171 -11.79 21.67 15.92
CA VAL A 171 -10.41 21.77 15.41
C VAL A 171 -10.26 23.02 14.57
N GLN A 172 -9.26 23.83 14.90
CA GLN A 172 -8.89 25.04 14.17
C GLN A 172 -7.37 25.12 14.02
N GLY A 173 -6.89 25.64 12.89
CA GLY A 173 -5.47 25.85 12.60
C GLY A 173 -5.02 25.24 11.28
N ASN A 174 -3.76 24.77 11.23
CA ASN A 174 -3.16 24.19 10.04
C ASN A 174 -2.55 22.82 10.35
N LEU A 175 -2.89 21.81 9.55
CA LEU A 175 -2.17 20.55 9.52
C LEU A 175 -1.17 20.56 8.37
N ASN A 176 0.11 20.39 8.68
CA ASN A 176 1.21 20.39 7.71
C ASN A 176 1.70 18.95 7.50
N LEU A 177 1.53 18.42 6.30
CA LEU A 177 1.98 17.08 5.93
C LEU A 177 3.33 17.15 5.22
N PHE A 178 4.36 16.72 5.93
CA PHE A 178 5.73 16.69 5.44
C PHE A 178 5.94 15.39 4.67
N GLN A 179 6.37 15.51 3.41
CA GLN A 179 6.82 14.35 2.66
C GLN A 179 8.19 13.92 3.18
N VAL A 180 8.29 12.66 3.58
CA VAL A 180 9.58 12.02 3.81
C VAL A 180 10.09 11.44 2.47
N PRO A 181 11.35 11.72 2.08
CA PRO A 181 11.94 11.11 0.90
C PRO A 181 11.86 9.59 0.96
N ALA A 182 11.59 8.94 -0.17
CA ALA A 182 11.74 7.49 -0.28
C ALA A 182 13.21 7.13 0.00
N ARG A 183 13.43 6.17 0.90
CA ARG A 183 14.77 5.60 1.15
C ARG A 183 15.11 4.55 0.11
#